data_AF-A0A1J4ZI97-F1
#
_entry.id   AF-A0A1J4ZI97-F1
#
_cell.length_a   1.000
_cell.length_b   1.000
_cell.length_c   1.000
_cell.angle_alpha   90.00
_cell.angle_beta   90.00
_cell.angle_gamma   90.00
#
_symmetry.space_group_name_H-M   'P 1'
#
loop_
_entity.id
_entity.type
_entity.pdbx_description
1 polymer ?
#
loop_
_entity_poly.entity_id
_entity_poly.type
_entity_poly.pdbx_seq_one_letter_code
_entity_poly.pdbx_strand_id
1 'polypeptide(L)'
;MSNRITASLEFSFRGETFHLHKVFDLDETLAQHIELSSLHRALAVAHGIDTYSYQFEVMLEEEITFDHPQGDALMYWQDGVFDYAAYLRDHQNESLFAPLQAIALREMGIADLEQHPQLKSALLHAYQLGAEQ
;
A
#
# COMPACT_ATOMS: atom_id res chain seq x y z
N MET A 1 -7.20 9.00 -13.13
CA MET A 1 -5.80 9.28 -13.50
C MET A 1 -4.98 8.11 -12.99
N SER A 2 -3.85 7.74 -13.61
CA SER A 2 -3.05 6.61 -13.12
C SER A 2 -2.15 7.07 -11.98
N ASN A 3 -2.29 6.45 -10.82
CA ASN A 3 -1.47 6.75 -9.65
C ASN A 3 -0.20 5.91 -9.70
N ARG A 4 0.97 6.54 -9.82
CA ARG A 4 2.24 5.82 -10.05
C ARG A 4 3.34 6.29 -9.13
N ILE A 5 4.24 5.38 -8.79
CA ILE A 5 5.45 5.67 -8.05
C ILE A 5 6.56 4.71 -8.46
N THR A 6 7.81 5.16 -8.45
CA THR A 6 8.94 4.24 -8.58
C THR A 6 9.33 3.76 -7.19
N ALA A 7 9.60 2.47 -7.05
CA ALA A 7 10.26 1.92 -5.88
C ALA A 7 11.64 1.44 -6.29
N SER A 8 12.65 1.76 -5.47
CA SER A 8 14.06 1.51 -5.74
C SER A 8 14.73 0.91 -4.50
N LEU A 9 15.63 -0.04 -4.70
CA LEU A 9 16.37 -0.70 -3.63
C LEU A 9 17.80 -0.99 -4.08
N GLU A 10 18.76 -0.74 -3.20
CA GLU A 10 20.17 -1.01 -3.42
C GLU A 10 20.68 -1.96 -2.35
N PHE A 11 21.44 -2.99 -2.76
CA PHE A 11 22.03 -3.94 -1.82
C PHE A 11 23.27 -4.61 -2.41
N SER A 12 24.17 -5.09 -1.55
CA SER A 12 25.36 -5.82 -1.99
C SER A 12 25.25 -7.31 -1.67
N PHE A 13 25.51 -8.15 -2.66
CA PHE A 13 25.51 -9.61 -2.52
C PHE A 13 26.73 -10.21 -3.21
N ARG A 14 27.53 -10.98 -2.46
CA ARG A 14 28.74 -11.67 -2.96
C ARG A 14 29.75 -10.75 -3.68
N GLY A 15 29.89 -9.51 -3.22
CA GLY A 15 30.83 -8.54 -3.80
C GLY A 15 30.32 -7.83 -5.05
N GLU A 16 29.05 -8.03 -5.42
CA GLU A 16 28.35 -7.29 -6.46
C GLU A 16 27.29 -6.39 -5.82
N THR A 17 27.15 -5.15 -6.31
CA THR A 17 26.10 -4.22 -5.88
C THR A 17 24.98 -4.24 -6.91
N PHE A 18 23.75 -4.47 -6.42
CA PHE A 18 22.54 -4.50 -7.21
C PHE A 18 21.76 -3.22 -6.98
N HIS A 19 21.29 -2.63 -8.08
CA HIS A 19 20.40 -1.46 -8.06
C HIS A 19 19.09 -1.85 -8.74
N LEU A 20 18.07 -2.15 -7.94
CA LEU A 20 16.77 -2.57 -8.43
C LEU A 20 15.83 -1.36 -8.45
N HIS A 21 14.99 -1.27 -9.48
CA HIS A 21 13.91 -0.31 -9.52
C HIS A 21 12.71 -0.85 -10.30
N LYS A 22 11.52 -0.38 -9.95
CA LYS A 22 10.27 -0.70 -10.66
C LYS A 22 9.26 0.42 -10.49
N VAL A 23 8.58 0.78 -11.56
CA VAL A 23 7.40 1.66 -11.50
C VAL A 23 6.18 0.82 -11.14
N PHE A 24 5.54 1.19 -10.05
CA PHE A 24 4.29 0.60 -9.58
C PHE A 24 3.11 1.49 -9.99
N ASP A 25 2.08 0.85 -10.53
CA ASP A 25 0.74 1.44 -10.57
C ASP A 25 0.08 1.15 -9.22
N LEU A 26 -0.15 2.22 -8.45
CA LEU A 26 -0.64 2.13 -7.09
C LEU A 26 -2.09 1.63 -7.04
N ASP A 27 -2.90 1.90 -8.07
CA ASP A 27 -4.28 1.44 -8.13
C ASP A 27 -4.32 -0.10 -8.28
N GLU A 28 -3.44 -0.66 -9.12
CA GLU A 28 -3.28 -2.12 -9.26
C GLU A 28 -2.65 -2.76 -8.02
N THR A 29 -1.68 -2.08 -7.41
CA THR A 29 -0.96 -2.56 -6.21
C THR A 29 -1.90 -2.67 -5.02
N LEU A 30 -2.78 -1.69 -4.84
CA LEU A 30 -3.83 -1.70 -3.81
C LEU A 30 -4.89 -2.77 -4.06
N ALA A 31 -5.35 -2.94 -5.29
CA ALA A 31 -6.32 -3.98 -5.63
C ALA A 31 -5.83 -5.39 -5.25
N GLN A 32 -4.51 -5.60 -5.32
CA GLN A 32 -3.84 -6.85 -4.96
C GLN A 32 -3.47 -6.95 -3.46
N HIS A 33 -3.83 -5.95 -2.63
CA HIS A 33 -3.52 -5.89 -1.19
C HIS A 33 -2.04 -6.13 -0.88
N ILE A 34 -1.16 -5.50 -1.68
CA ILE A 34 0.28 -5.75 -1.61
C ILE A 34 0.87 -5.09 -0.35
N GLU A 35 1.35 -5.91 0.57
CA GLU A 35 2.15 -5.48 1.72
C GLU A 35 3.56 -5.01 1.32
N LEU A 36 4.27 -4.34 2.24
CA LEU A 36 5.68 -3.95 2.05
C LEU A 36 6.61 -5.15 1.73
N SER A 37 6.38 -6.29 2.38
CA SER A 37 7.05 -7.57 2.07
C SER A 37 6.78 -8.03 0.63
N SER A 38 5.60 -7.70 0.11
CA SER A 38 5.17 -8.00 -1.25
C SER A 38 5.78 -7.04 -2.28
N LEU A 39 6.15 -5.81 -1.89
CA LEU A 39 6.92 -4.90 -2.75
C LEU A 39 8.34 -5.42 -3.02
N HIS A 40 9.02 -5.92 -1.99
CA HIS A 40 10.31 -6.60 -2.14
C HIS A 40 10.20 -7.80 -3.08
N ARG A 41 9.18 -8.64 -2.87
CA ARG A 41 8.89 -9.77 -3.77
C ARG A 41 8.65 -9.30 -5.21
N ALA A 42 7.89 -8.22 -5.40
CA ALA A 42 7.58 -7.69 -6.72
C ALA A 42 8.80 -7.10 -7.44
N LEU A 43 9.74 -6.49 -6.71
CA LEU A 43 11.03 -6.06 -7.22
C LEU A 43 11.91 -7.26 -7.58
N ALA A 44 12.02 -8.26 -6.69
CA ALA A 44 12.80 -9.47 -6.93
C ALA A 44 12.35 -10.20 -8.20
N VAL A 45 11.04 -10.46 -8.33
CA VAL A 45 10.47 -11.13 -9.52
C VAL A 45 10.72 -10.32 -10.80
N ALA A 46 10.58 -8.99 -10.74
CA ALA A 46 10.81 -8.13 -11.92
C ALA A 46 12.27 -8.15 -12.40
N HIS A 47 13.22 -8.43 -11.49
CA HIS A 47 14.66 -8.49 -11.77
C HIS A 47 15.21 -9.92 -11.81
N GLY A 48 14.34 -10.94 -11.84
CA GLY A 48 14.74 -12.33 -11.97
C GLY A 48 15.45 -12.92 -10.73
N ILE A 49 15.30 -12.29 -9.56
CA ILE A 49 15.81 -12.79 -8.30
C ILE A 49 14.82 -13.82 -7.75
N ASP A 50 15.32 -15.02 -7.46
CA ASP A 50 14.53 -16.10 -6.87
C ASP A 50 14.16 -15.74 -5.42
N THR A 51 12.85 -15.72 -5.12
CA THR A 51 12.28 -15.37 -3.82
C THR A 51 12.52 -16.40 -2.71
N TYR A 52 13.18 -17.52 -3.03
CA TYR A 52 13.66 -18.52 -2.06
C TYR A 52 15.18 -18.53 -1.93
N SER A 53 15.88 -17.59 -2.56
CA SER A 53 17.33 -17.51 -2.53
C SER A 53 17.85 -16.69 -1.36
N TYR A 54 19.07 -16.98 -0.93
CA TYR A 54 19.79 -16.15 0.04
C TYR A 54 19.99 -14.70 -0.45
N GLN A 55 20.05 -14.48 -1.76
CA GLN A 55 20.09 -13.12 -2.33
C GLN A 55 18.82 -12.35 -1.99
N PHE A 56 17.66 -13.01 -2.05
CA PHE A 56 16.39 -12.41 -1.67
C PHE A 56 16.30 -12.16 -0.16
N GLU A 57 16.86 -13.05 0.67
CA GLU A 57 16.92 -12.81 2.12
C GLU A 57 17.73 -11.56 2.45
N VAL A 58 18.90 -11.37 1.83
CA VAL A 58 19.71 -10.15 2.00
C VAL A 58 18.94 -8.92 1.50
N MET A 59 18.25 -9.03 0.37
CA MET A 59 17.42 -7.95 -0.16
C MET A 59 16.30 -7.52 0.80
N LEU A 60 15.73 -8.43 1.59
CA LEU A 60 14.65 -8.12 2.55
C LEU A 60 15.11 -7.28 3.74
N GLU A 61 16.42 -7.20 3.99
CA GLU A 61 16.98 -6.38 5.08
C GLU A 61 17.13 -4.90 4.70
N GLU A 62 17.05 -4.58 3.41
CA GLU A 62 17.25 -3.22 2.90
C GLU A 62 15.93 -2.46 2.76
N GLU A 63 15.98 -1.14 2.92
CA GLU A 63 14.80 -0.29 2.80
C GLU A 63 14.50 0.03 1.33
N ILE A 64 13.21 -0.03 0.98
CA ILE A 64 12.72 0.48 -0.30
C ILE A 64 12.62 2.01 -0.22
N THR A 65 13.28 2.67 -1.15
CA THR A 65 13.11 4.10 -1.41
C THR A 65 12.08 4.32 -2.50
N PHE A 66 11.32 5.39 -2.40
CA PHE A 66 10.32 5.75 -3.41
C PHE A 66 10.75 7.03 -4.13
N ASP A 67 10.37 7.18 -5.41
CA ASP A 67 10.61 8.40 -6.18
C ASP A 67 9.55 8.63 -7.27
N HIS A 68 9.57 9.83 -7.87
CA HIS A 68 8.71 10.27 -8.97
C HIS A 68 7.20 9.94 -8.78
N PRO A 69 6.56 10.34 -7.66
CA PRO A 69 5.13 10.15 -7.49
C PRO A 69 4.32 10.89 -8.57
N GLN A 70 3.25 10.26 -9.04
CA GLN A 70 2.33 10.80 -10.04
C GLN A 70 0.88 10.59 -9.61
N GLY A 71 0.00 11.54 -9.96
CA GLY A 71 -1.41 11.49 -9.58
C GLY A 71 -1.62 11.77 -8.10
N ASP A 72 -2.53 11.05 -7.47
CA ASP A 72 -2.90 11.21 -6.06
C ASP A 72 -1.77 10.81 -5.11
N ALA A 73 -0.78 10.04 -5.59
CA ALA A 73 0.45 9.73 -4.88
C ALA A 73 1.21 10.99 -4.41
N LEU A 74 1.07 12.11 -5.13
CA LEU A 74 1.70 13.39 -4.74
C LEU A 74 1.19 13.91 -3.39
N MET A 75 -0.03 13.57 -2.98
CA MET A 75 -0.60 14.01 -1.70
C MET A 75 0.07 13.32 -0.50
N TYR A 76 0.68 12.16 -0.74
CA TYR A 76 1.34 11.33 0.27
C TYR A 76 2.86 11.43 0.18
N TRP A 77 3.38 12.36 -0.62
CA TRP A 77 4.80 12.64 -0.77
C TRP A 77 5.18 13.87 0.04
N GLN A 78 6.02 13.69 1.07
CA GLN A 78 6.49 14.78 1.94
C GLN A 78 7.99 14.66 2.16
N ASP A 79 8.71 15.77 1.95
CA ASP A 79 10.16 15.89 2.19
C ASP A 79 11.02 14.77 1.56
N GLY A 80 10.61 14.26 0.39
CA GLY A 80 11.34 13.19 -0.30
C GLY A 80 10.97 11.78 0.13
N VAL A 81 9.97 11.64 1.01
CA VAL A 81 9.50 10.37 1.55
C VAL A 81 8.04 10.16 1.14
N PHE A 82 7.73 8.95 0.68
CA PHE A 82 6.35 8.54 0.42
C PHE A 82 5.77 7.87 1.67
N ASP A 83 4.69 8.43 2.22
CA ASP A 83 3.95 7.81 3.32
C ASP A 83 3.01 6.71 2.80
N TYR A 84 3.61 5.55 2.50
CA TYR A 84 2.89 4.37 2.02
C TYR A 84 1.79 3.93 3.00
N ALA A 85 1.99 4.12 4.31
CA ALA A 85 1.02 3.75 5.32
C ALA A 85 -0.20 4.68 5.32
N ALA A 86 -0.01 6.00 5.15
CA ALA A 86 -1.11 6.94 4.98
C ALA A 86 -1.86 6.67 3.67
N TYR A 87 -1.15 6.42 2.56
CA TYR A 87 -1.76 6.07 1.28
C TYR A 87 -2.65 4.83 1.39
N LEU A 88 -2.14 3.75 1.98
CA LEU A 88 -2.91 2.53 2.23
C LEU A 88 -4.14 2.79 3.10
N ARG A 89 -3.99 3.57 4.17
CA ARG A 89 -5.08 3.85 5.12
C ARG A 89 -6.22 4.59 4.46
N ASP A 90 -5.91 5.63 3.70
CA ASP A 90 -6.94 6.46 3.05
C ASP A 90 -7.66 5.66 1.95
N HIS A 91 -6.92 4.85 1.17
CA HIS A 91 -7.53 3.96 0.19
C HIS A 91 -8.35 2.81 0.80
N GLN A 92 -7.90 2.23 1.92
CA GLN A 92 -8.69 1.23 2.64
C GLN A 92 -10.01 1.83 3.13
N ASN A 93 -9.98 3.03 3.70
CA ASN A 93 -11.18 3.74 4.16
C ASN A 93 -12.16 4.02 3.01
N GLU A 94 -11.66 4.42 1.84
CA GLU A 94 -12.50 4.60 0.65
C GLU A 94 -13.13 3.29 0.16
N SER A 95 -12.35 2.20 0.09
CA SER A 95 -12.85 0.89 -0.35
C SER A 95 -13.89 0.29 0.60
N LEU A 96 -13.76 0.56 1.90
CA LEU A 96 -14.70 0.13 2.94
C LEU A 96 -15.96 0.98 2.98
N PHE A 97 -15.96 2.17 2.38
CA PHE A 97 -17.11 3.07 2.44
C PHE A 97 -18.38 2.43 1.84
N ALA A 98 -18.31 1.84 0.66
CA ALA A 98 -19.48 1.23 0.03
C ALA A 98 -20.06 0.03 0.83
N PRO A 99 -19.25 -0.93 1.31
CA PRO A 99 -19.70 -1.96 2.24
C PRO A 99 -20.31 -1.40 3.52
N LEU A 100 -19.65 -0.43 4.17
CA LEU A 100 -20.14 0.18 5.41
C LEU A 100 -21.44 0.96 5.19
N GLN A 101 -21.57 1.67 4.07
CA GLN A 101 -22.81 2.34 3.66
C GLN A 101 -23.95 1.33 3.48
N ALA A 102 -23.69 0.18 2.85
CA ALA A 102 -24.69 -0.87 2.68
C ALA A 102 -25.14 -1.46 4.02
N ILE A 103 -24.21 -1.67 4.96
CA ILE A 103 -24.52 -2.11 6.32
C ILE A 103 -25.34 -1.06 7.06
N ALA A 104 -24.94 0.21 7.00
CA ALA A 104 -25.65 1.30 7.67
C ALA A 104 -27.08 1.48 7.14
N LEU A 105 -27.26 1.33 5.82
CA LEU A 105 -28.59 1.34 5.21
C LEU A 105 -29.42 0.13 5.66
N ARG A 106 -28.86 -1.08 5.62
CA ARG A 106 -29.59 -2.33 5.92
C ARG A 106 -29.98 -2.44 7.39
N GLU A 107 -29.06 -2.16 8.30
CA GLU A 107 -29.24 -2.41 9.74
C GLU A 107 -29.83 -1.20 10.47
N MET A 108 -29.55 0.01 10.00
CA MET A 108 -29.91 1.25 10.70
C MET A 108 -30.79 2.20 9.88
N GLY A 109 -31.08 1.87 8.61
CA GLY A 109 -31.87 2.72 7.72
C GLY A 109 -31.17 4.01 7.30
N ILE A 110 -29.84 4.11 7.47
CA ILE A 110 -29.07 5.32 7.15
C ILE A 110 -28.69 5.30 5.68
N ALA A 111 -29.31 6.18 4.89
CA ALA A 111 -29.10 6.27 3.44
C ALA A 111 -27.79 6.95 3.04
N ASP A 112 -27.22 7.79 3.91
CA ASP A 112 -25.99 8.51 3.67
C ASP A 112 -25.13 8.52 4.95
N LEU A 113 -24.11 7.67 4.96
CA LEU A 113 -23.19 7.50 6.07
C LEU A 113 -22.24 8.70 6.22
N GLU A 114 -22.05 9.52 5.17
CA GLU A 114 -21.20 10.71 5.24
C GLU A 114 -21.80 11.78 6.15
N GLN A 115 -23.13 11.81 6.28
CA GLN A 115 -23.84 12.69 7.21
C GLN A 115 -23.66 12.28 8.68
N HIS A 116 -23.08 11.10 8.94
CA HIS A 116 -22.85 10.54 10.27
C HIS A 116 -21.37 10.22 10.52
N PRO A 117 -20.47 11.22 10.58
CA PRO A 117 -19.02 11.01 10.65
C PRO A 117 -18.57 10.22 11.89
N GLN A 118 -19.26 10.39 13.02
CA GLN A 118 -18.98 9.65 14.26
C GLN A 118 -19.28 8.15 14.09
N LEU A 119 -20.36 7.81 13.39
CA LEU A 119 -20.73 6.44 13.09
C LEU A 119 -19.80 5.82 12.04
N LYS A 120 -19.46 6.57 10.98
CA LYS A 120 -18.46 6.18 9.99
C LYS A 120 -17.14 5.81 10.67
N SER A 121 -16.65 6.66 11.57
CA SER A 121 -15.44 6.40 12.36
C SER A 121 -15.56 5.16 13.25
N ALA A 122 -16.68 5.00 13.97
CA ALA A 122 -16.89 3.84 14.84
C ALA A 122 -16.89 2.51 14.06
N LEU A 123 -17.53 2.48 12.88
CA LEU A 123 -17.57 1.29 12.02
C LEU A 123 -16.19 0.95 11.46
N LEU A 124 -15.43 1.96 11.02
CA LEU A 124 -14.05 1.78 10.56
C LEU A 124 -13.15 1.23 11.67
N HIS A 125 -13.22 1.80 12.88
CA HIS A 125 -12.45 1.31 14.03
C HIS A 125 -12.84 -0.12 14.42
N ALA A 126 -14.13 -0.46 14.39
CA ALA A 126 -14.59 -1.82 14.68
C ALA A 126 -14.07 -2.84 13.64
N TYR A 127 -14.04 -2.46 12.36
CA TYR A 127 -13.45 -3.29 11.31
C TYR A 127 -11.94 -3.48 11.51
N GLN A 128 -11.20 -2.39 11.75
CA GLN A 128 -9.75 -2.43 12.02
C GLN A 128 -9.41 -3.33 13.21
N LEU A 129 -10.13 -3.17 14.32
CA LEU A 129 -9.95 -4.00 15.52
C LEU A 129 -10.20 -5.49 15.24
N GLY A 130 -11.12 -5.81 14.32
CA GLY A 130 -11.39 -7.18 13.90
C GLY A 130 -10.35 -7.75 12.92
N ALA A 131 -9.64 -6.90 12.17
CA ALA A 131 -8.58 -7.32 11.24
C ALA A 131 -7.22 -7.52 11.93
N GLU A 132 -7.00 -6.89 13.09
CA GLU A 132 -5.80 -7.03 13.93
C GLU A 132 -5.80 -8.31 14.80
N GLN A 133 -6.87 -9.11 14.78
CA GLN A 133 -7.03 -10.37 15.53
C GLN A 133 -6.94 -11.60 14.65
#